data_AF-A0A3M7TWJ7-F1
#
_entry.id   AF-A0A3M7TWJ7-F1
#
_cell.length_a   1.000
_cell.length_b   1.000
_cell.length_c   1.000
_cell.angle_alpha   90.00
_cell.angle_beta   90.00
_cell.angle_gamma   90.00
#
_symmetry.space_group_name_H-M   'P 1'
#
loop_
_entity.id
_entity.type
_entity.pdbx_description
1 polymer ?
#
loop_
_entity_poly.entity_id
_entity_poly.type
_entity_poly.pdbx_seq_one_letter_code
_entity_poly.pdbx_strand_id
1 'polypeptide(L)'
;MGQFDQLKAKLTEEKFEVLKHLESMDKFGLDQSMRDQTGEISNYDNHPADSGTELFERSKDLALHEQVKNHLQNINEALARIEAGTYGICEKTGTPIPAERLEANPLARTTIEHAERRGSDEAYYDRPSEEQVLGGFDRYNYDNDDTETEFDAEDSLQSVSQFNEIDGVYDELGMESSTELVGYVEDLEGFLSTDMEGYHGSDSVKFERNEHYNHYVNSLTEDSSETAGSEEEE
;
A
#
# COMPACT_ATOMS: atom_id res chain seq x y z
N MET A 1 1.18 -6.36 -47.25
CA MET A 1 2.00 -6.54 -46.05
C MET A 1 1.24 -5.89 -44.94
N GLY A 2 0.52 -6.71 -44.18
CA GLY A 2 -0.57 -6.27 -43.32
C GLY A 2 -0.04 -5.57 -42.07
N GLN A 3 -0.85 -4.67 -41.52
CA GLN A 3 -0.59 -3.99 -40.25
C GLN A 3 -0.20 -4.97 -39.11
N PHE A 4 -0.69 -6.21 -39.19
CA PHE A 4 -0.40 -7.28 -38.21
C PHE A 4 0.96 -7.96 -38.37
N ASP A 5 1.63 -7.86 -39.53
CA ASP A 5 2.94 -8.48 -39.74
C ASP A 5 4.03 -7.81 -38.86
N GLN A 6 3.95 -6.49 -38.71
CA GLN A 6 4.86 -5.72 -37.84
C GLN A 6 4.62 -6.03 -36.37
N LEU A 7 3.35 -6.13 -35.94
CA LEU A 7 2.99 -6.51 -34.58
C LEU A 7 3.40 -7.95 -34.26
N LYS A 8 3.28 -8.88 -35.22
CA LYS A 8 3.76 -10.26 -35.07
C LYS A 8 5.27 -10.28 -34.82
N ALA A 9 6.05 -9.54 -35.61
CA ALA A 9 7.50 -9.46 -35.43
C ALA A 9 7.89 -8.92 -34.05
N LYS A 10 7.24 -7.85 -33.60
CA LYS A 10 7.45 -7.26 -32.26
C LYS A 10 7.13 -8.26 -31.14
N LEU A 11 5.99 -8.96 -31.22
CA LEU A 11 5.59 -9.96 -30.24
C LEU A 11 6.54 -11.18 -30.22
N THR A 12 7.11 -11.56 -31.36
CA THR A 12 8.10 -12.65 -31.41
C THR A 12 9.44 -12.28 -30.79
N GLU A 13 9.88 -11.03 -30.98
CA GLU A 13 11.08 -10.49 -30.32
C GLU A 13 10.86 -10.42 -28.80
N GLU A 14 9.72 -9.87 -28.38
CA GLU A 14 9.35 -9.79 -26.96
C GLU A 14 9.27 -11.17 -26.32
N LYS A 15 8.66 -12.16 -27.01
CA LYS A 15 8.64 -13.56 -26.54
C LYS A 15 10.04 -14.11 -26.28
N PHE A 16 11.00 -13.81 -27.17
CA PHE A 16 12.37 -14.30 -27.03
C PHE A 16 13.05 -13.68 -25.81
N GLU A 17 12.90 -12.36 -25.60
CA GLU A 17 13.43 -11.68 -24.42
C GLU A 17 12.81 -12.21 -23.11
N VAL A 18 11.49 -12.42 -23.08
CA VAL A 18 10.78 -12.98 -21.92
C VAL A 18 11.25 -14.41 -21.61
N LEU A 19 11.47 -15.25 -22.62
CA LEU A 19 12.00 -16.61 -22.43
C LEU A 19 13.41 -16.58 -21.85
N LYS A 20 14.28 -15.71 -22.37
CA LYS A 20 15.63 -15.51 -21.84
C LYS A 20 15.60 -15.02 -20.39
N HIS A 21 14.66 -14.14 -20.05
CA HIS A 21 14.46 -13.68 -18.69
C HIS A 21 14.02 -14.82 -17.76
N LEU A 22 13.06 -15.64 -18.15
CA LEU A 22 12.64 -16.82 -17.39
C LEU A 22 13.79 -17.80 -17.17
N GLU A 23 14.57 -18.12 -18.21
CA GLU A 23 15.75 -18.98 -18.07
C GLU A 23 16.77 -18.40 -17.08
N SER A 24 16.90 -17.07 -17.02
CA SER A 24 17.77 -16.42 -16.05
C SER A 24 17.21 -16.53 -14.63
N MET A 25 15.90 -16.31 -14.43
CA MET A 25 15.23 -16.42 -13.13
C MET A 25 15.27 -17.85 -12.59
N ASP A 26 15.03 -18.85 -13.44
CA ASP A 26 15.07 -20.27 -13.05
C ASP A 26 16.47 -20.68 -12.56
N LYS A 27 17.54 -20.09 -13.13
CA LYS A 27 18.93 -20.32 -12.69
C LYS A 27 19.24 -19.74 -11.31
N PHE A 28 18.49 -18.74 -10.84
CA PHE A 28 18.64 -18.18 -9.49
C PHE A 28 17.93 -18.99 -8.41
N GLY A 29 17.46 -20.20 -8.73
CA GLY A 29 17.14 -21.20 -7.73
C GLY A 29 15.72 -21.13 -7.20
N LEU A 30 14.77 -20.48 -7.89
CA LEU A 30 13.34 -20.56 -7.56
C LEU A 30 12.80 -22.01 -7.48
N ASP A 31 13.43 -22.94 -8.22
CA ASP A 31 13.14 -24.39 -8.19
C ASP A 31 13.73 -25.10 -6.94
N GLN A 32 14.60 -24.45 -6.19
CA GLN A 32 15.21 -25.01 -4.99
C GLN A 32 14.36 -24.76 -3.75
N SER A 33 14.43 -25.70 -2.80
CA SER A 33 13.81 -25.54 -1.48
C SER A 33 14.39 -24.30 -0.79
N MET A 34 13.57 -23.63 0.02
CA MET A 34 14.02 -22.49 0.85
C MET A 34 15.29 -22.82 1.64
N ARG A 35 15.34 -24.03 2.19
CA ARG A 35 16.48 -24.55 2.94
C ARG A 35 17.78 -24.62 2.12
N ASP A 36 17.66 -24.96 0.83
CA ASP A 36 18.83 -25.09 -0.05
C ASP A 36 19.32 -23.73 -0.54
N GLN A 37 18.41 -22.74 -0.68
CA GLN A 37 18.75 -21.37 -1.02
C GLN A 37 19.51 -20.65 0.11
N THR A 38 19.07 -20.82 1.36
CA THR A 38 19.75 -20.22 2.52
C THR A 38 21.03 -20.97 2.88
N GLY A 39 21.19 -22.22 2.42
CA GLY A 39 22.34 -23.06 2.76
C GLY A 39 22.30 -23.58 4.20
N GLU A 40 21.17 -23.40 4.89
CA GLU A 40 21.03 -23.69 6.31
C GLU A 40 20.54 -25.12 6.56
N ILE A 41 21.12 -25.77 7.58
CA ILE A 41 20.76 -27.15 7.92
C ILE A 41 19.44 -27.19 8.70
N SER A 42 19.07 -26.12 9.39
CA SER A 42 17.85 -26.03 10.22
C SER A 42 17.27 -24.61 10.23
N ASN A 43 15.98 -24.47 9.92
CA ASN A 43 15.25 -23.19 10.05
C ASN A 43 14.98 -22.79 11.51
N TYR A 44 15.40 -23.61 12.49
CA TYR A 44 15.07 -23.42 13.91
C TYR A 44 16.05 -22.49 14.66
N ASP A 45 17.23 -22.23 14.09
CA ASP A 45 18.32 -21.45 14.72
C ASP A 45 18.42 -20.00 14.20
N ASN A 46 17.49 -19.59 13.33
CA ASN A 46 17.43 -18.22 12.80
C ASN A 46 16.59 -17.32 13.72
N HIS A 47 16.93 -16.03 13.79
CA HIS A 47 16.03 -15.07 14.45
C HIS A 47 14.70 -15.03 13.68
N PRO A 48 13.55 -14.97 14.39
CA PRO A 48 12.24 -14.93 13.74
C PRO A 48 12.10 -13.81 12.70
N ALA A 49 12.77 -12.67 12.93
CA ALA A 49 12.79 -11.53 12.01
C ALA A 49 13.54 -11.85 10.69
N ASP A 50 14.65 -12.57 10.76
CA ASP A 50 15.42 -12.97 9.57
C ASP A 50 14.59 -13.93 8.71
N SER A 51 13.91 -14.89 9.36
CA SER A 51 13.01 -15.83 8.67
C SER A 51 11.84 -15.15 7.98
N GLY A 52 11.28 -14.10 8.59
CA GLY A 52 10.21 -13.30 7.98
C GLY A 52 10.68 -12.55 6.76
N THR A 53 11.86 -11.93 6.83
CA THR A 53 12.48 -11.20 5.72
C THR A 53 12.80 -12.12 4.55
N GLU A 54 13.40 -13.28 4.81
CA GLU A 54 13.69 -14.29 3.77
C GLU A 54 12.42 -14.82 3.10
N LEU A 55 11.36 -15.09 3.87
CA LEU A 55 10.08 -15.54 3.34
C LEU A 55 9.42 -14.48 2.47
N PHE A 56 9.49 -13.21 2.88
CA PHE A 56 8.97 -12.08 2.12
C PHE A 56 9.69 -11.90 0.78
N GLU A 57 11.02 -11.90 0.77
CA GLU A 57 11.78 -11.77 -0.48
C GLU A 57 11.51 -12.95 -1.42
N ARG A 58 11.39 -14.17 -0.89
CA ARG A 58 10.99 -15.32 -1.74
C ARG A 58 9.58 -15.20 -2.29
N SER A 59 8.61 -14.78 -1.48
CA SER A 59 7.22 -14.68 -1.96
C SER A 59 7.11 -13.63 -3.07
N LYS A 60 7.84 -12.53 -2.95
CA LYS A 60 8.02 -11.51 -3.99
C LYS A 60 8.66 -12.08 -5.26
N ASP A 61 9.75 -12.84 -5.14
CA ASP A 61 10.40 -13.47 -6.31
C ASP A 61 9.45 -14.44 -7.04
N LEU A 62 8.68 -15.22 -6.29
CA LEU A 62 7.66 -16.13 -6.85
C LEU A 62 6.56 -15.36 -7.58
N ALA A 63 6.07 -14.26 -7.00
CA ALA A 63 5.05 -13.42 -7.62
C ALA A 63 5.55 -12.80 -8.94
N LEU A 64 6.80 -12.30 -8.95
CA LEU A 64 7.43 -11.79 -10.16
C LEU A 64 7.60 -12.89 -11.22
N HIS A 65 8.01 -14.09 -10.82
CA HIS A 65 8.12 -15.24 -11.73
C HIS A 65 6.79 -15.61 -12.38
N GLU A 66 5.73 -15.66 -11.58
CA GLU A 66 4.38 -15.95 -12.05
C GLU A 66 3.87 -14.86 -13.01
N GLN A 67 4.13 -13.58 -12.69
CA GLN A 67 3.80 -12.47 -13.58
C GLN A 67 4.46 -12.61 -14.95
N VAL A 68 5.76 -12.95 -15.00
CA VAL A 68 6.51 -13.14 -16.25
C VAL A 68 5.97 -14.34 -17.04
N LYS A 69 5.62 -15.44 -16.37
CA LYS A 69 4.96 -16.60 -17.01
C LYS A 69 3.61 -16.24 -17.61
N ASN A 70 2.78 -15.50 -16.87
CA ASN A 70 1.48 -15.03 -17.34
C ASN A 70 1.64 -14.09 -18.54
N HIS A 71 2.66 -13.24 -18.53
CA HIS A 71 3.01 -12.39 -19.68
C HIS A 71 3.39 -13.22 -20.92
N LEU A 72 4.23 -14.24 -20.75
CA LEU A 72 4.59 -15.17 -21.83
C LEU A 72 3.36 -15.87 -22.41
N GLN A 73 2.43 -16.31 -21.55
CA GLN A 73 1.18 -16.91 -21.98
C GLN A 73 0.34 -15.92 -22.80
N ASN A 74 0.21 -14.67 -22.34
CA ASN A 74 -0.49 -13.61 -23.08
C ASN A 74 0.11 -13.40 -24.49
N ILE A 75 1.44 -13.37 -24.60
CA ILE A 75 2.13 -13.24 -25.90
C ILE A 75 1.84 -14.44 -26.80
N ASN A 76 1.91 -15.66 -26.27
CA ASN A 76 1.62 -16.88 -27.04
C ASN A 76 0.17 -16.90 -27.54
N GLU A 77 -0.79 -16.50 -26.72
CA GLU A 77 -2.19 -16.40 -27.11
C GLU A 77 -2.42 -15.31 -28.17
N ALA A 78 -1.73 -14.17 -28.06
CA ALA A 78 -1.77 -13.13 -29.10
C ALA A 78 -1.23 -13.65 -30.44
N LEU A 79 -0.07 -14.32 -30.44
CA LEU A 79 0.52 -14.94 -31.63
C LEU A 79 -0.40 -16.00 -32.25
N ALA A 80 -1.00 -16.86 -31.42
CA ALA A 80 -1.95 -17.87 -31.87
C ALA A 80 -3.20 -17.24 -32.54
N ARG A 81 -3.71 -16.13 -32.01
CA ARG A 81 -4.82 -15.37 -32.61
C ARG A 81 -4.43 -14.75 -33.95
N ILE A 82 -3.18 -14.30 -34.10
CA ILE A 82 -2.67 -13.79 -35.39
C ILE A 82 -2.66 -14.92 -36.43
N GLU A 83 -2.22 -16.12 -36.04
CA GLU A 83 -2.17 -17.29 -36.94
C GLU A 83 -3.57 -17.81 -37.30
N ALA A 84 -4.51 -17.75 -36.37
CA ALA A 84 -5.92 -18.09 -36.60
C ALA A 84 -6.69 -17.00 -37.38
N GLY A 85 -6.11 -15.81 -37.58
CA GLY A 85 -6.77 -14.67 -38.24
C GLY A 85 -7.86 -13.99 -37.39
N THR A 86 -7.92 -14.26 -36.09
CA THR A 86 -8.89 -13.68 -35.14
C THR A 86 -8.31 -12.52 -34.32
N TYR A 87 -7.05 -12.15 -34.59
CA TYR A 87 -6.39 -11.03 -33.91
C TYR A 87 -7.07 -9.69 -34.21
N GLY A 88 -7.18 -8.86 -33.17
CA GLY A 88 -7.88 -7.58 -33.26
C GLY A 88 -9.41 -7.69 -33.16
N ILE A 89 -9.96 -8.83 -32.73
CA ILE A 89 -11.38 -9.00 -32.41
C ILE A 89 -11.53 -9.16 -30.90
N CYS A 90 -12.50 -8.44 -30.31
CA CYS A 90 -12.78 -8.52 -28.88
C CYS A 90 -13.37 -9.88 -28.51
N GLU A 91 -12.79 -10.54 -27.51
CA GLU A 91 -13.22 -11.87 -27.03
C GLU A 91 -14.63 -11.90 -26.40
N LYS A 92 -15.15 -10.74 -25.98
CA LYS A 92 -16.45 -10.63 -25.31
C LYS A 92 -17.58 -10.27 -26.26
N THR A 93 -17.37 -9.29 -27.13
CA THR A 93 -18.40 -8.74 -28.02
C THR A 93 -18.28 -9.20 -29.46
N GLY A 94 -17.12 -9.71 -29.87
CA GLY A 94 -16.81 -9.98 -31.28
C GLY A 94 -16.60 -8.72 -32.13
N THR A 95 -16.52 -7.53 -31.52
CA THR A 95 -16.28 -6.27 -32.24
C THR A 95 -14.79 -6.06 -32.54
N PRO A 96 -14.43 -5.34 -33.62
CA PRO A 96 -13.04 -5.02 -33.90
C PRO A 96 -12.44 -4.12 -32.81
N ILE A 97 -11.21 -4.41 -32.41
CA ILE A 97 -10.41 -3.61 -31.49
C ILE A 97 -9.75 -2.48 -32.30
N PRO A 98 -9.81 -1.22 -31.83
CA PRO A 98 -9.16 -0.10 -32.52
C PRO A 98 -7.66 -0.34 -32.74
N ALA A 99 -7.17 -0.01 -33.93
CA ALA A 99 -5.77 -0.23 -34.30
C ALA A 99 -4.79 0.53 -33.40
N GLU A 100 -5.13 1.78 -33.03
CA GLU A 100 -4.34 2.61 -32.11
C GLU A 100 -4.14 1.93 -30.75
N ARG A 101 -5.16 1.19 -30.28
CA ARG A 101 -5.07 0.41 -29.03
C ARG A 101 -4.14 -0.79 -29.18
N LEU A 102 -4.17 -1.48 -30.32
CA LEU A 102 -3.28 -2.62 -30.58
C LEU A 102 -1.83 -2.17 -30.80
N GLU A 103 -1.63 -0.96 -31.31
CA GLU A 103 -0.29 -0.37 -31.45
C GLU A 103 0.30 0.01 -30.07
N ALA A 104 -0.52 0.60 -29.19
CA ALA A 104 -0.14 0.92 -27.81
C ALA A 104 0.02 -0.34 -26.94
N ASN A 105 -0.92 -1.28 -27.03
CA ASN A 105 -0.91 -2.55 -26.30
C ASN A 105 -1.22 -3.72 -27.24
N PRO A 106 -0.18 -4.39 -27.79
CA PRO A 106 -0.33 -5.53 -28.69
C PRO A 106 -1.01 -6.76 -28.06
N LEU A 107 -1.10 -6.83 -26.74
CA LEU A 107 -1.70 -7.94 -25.99
C LEU A 107 -3.17 -7.71 -25.64
N ALA A 108 -3.75 -6.56 -26.03
CA ALA A 108 -5.13 -6.23 -25.73
C ALA A 108 -6.11 -7.32 -26.25
N ARG A 109 -6.97 -7.83 -25.36
CA ARG A 109 -7.99 -8.85 -25.67
C ARG A 109 -9.39 -8.27 -25.85
N THR A 110 -9.62 -7.07 -25.33
CA THR A 110 -10.94 -6.41 -25.28
C THR A 110 -10.85 -4.96 -25.74
N THR A 111 -12.01 -4.41 -26.12
CA THR A 111 -12.18 -2.98 -26.37
C THR A 111 -12.01 -2.16 -25.09
N ILE A 112 -11.84 -0.84 -25.24
CA ILE A 112 -11.66 0.10 -24.11
C ILE A 112 -12.88 0.03 -23.17
N GLU A 113 -14.09 0.16 -23.72
CA GLU A 113 -15.33 0.12 -22.95
C GLU A 113 -15.48 -1.13 -22.06
N HIS A 114 -15.01 -2.29 -22.55
CA HIS A 114 -15.07 -3.54 -21.80
C HIS A 114 -13.91 -3.71 -20.82
N ALA A 115 -12.76 -3.07 -21.09
CA ALA A 115 -11.67 -3.02 -20.13
C ALA A 115 -12.02 -2.09 -18.95
N GLU A 116 -12.68 -0.96 -19.22
CA GLU A 116 -13.13 0.00 -18.20
C GLU A 116 -14.23 -0.59 -17.32
N ARG A 117 -15.24 -1.25 -17.92
CA ARG A 117 -16.27 -1.96 -17.14
C ARG A 117 -15.67 -3.02 -16.22
N ARG A 118 -14.61 -3.70 -16.68
CA ARG A 118 -13.84 -4.62 -15.81
C ARG A 118 -13.24 -3.87 -14.63
N GLY A 119 -12.52 -2.78 -14.84
CA GLY A 119 -11.92 -2.01 -13.74
C GLY A 119 -12.92 -1.42 -12.74
N SER A 120 -14.17 -1.17 -13.16
CA SER A 120 -15.24 -0.63 -12.30
C SER A 120 -16.06 -1.68 -11.56
N ASP A 121 -15.97 -2.96 -11.94
CA ASP A 121 -16.70 -4.02 -11.26
C ASP A 121 -15.95 -4.37 -9.95
N GLU A 122 -16.64 -4.34 -8.81
CA GLU A 122 -16.11 -4.75 -7.48
C GLU A 122 -15.45 -6.14 -7.49
N ALA A 123 -15.79 -6.99 -8.47
CA ALA A 123 -15.28 -8.35 -8.66
C ALA A 123 -13.97 -8.44 -9.48
N TYR A 124 -13.41 -7.32 -9.95
CA TYR A 124 -12.21 -7.35 -10.80
C TYR A 124 -10.91 -7.50 -10.03
N TYR A 125 -10.88 -7.00 -8.80
CA TYR A 125 -9.94 -7.50 -7.81
C TYR A 125 -10.59 -8.77 -7.26
N ASP A 126 -9.95 -9.92 -7.45
CA ASP A 126 -10.27 -11.13 -6.70
C ASP A 126 -9.81 -10.84 -5.25
N ARG A 127 -10.56 -9.96 -4.59
CA ARG A 127 -10.23 -9.48 -3.25
C ARG A 127 -10.21 -10.70 -2.34
N PRO A 128 -9.25 -10.77 -1.41
CA PRO A 128 -9.11 -11.93 -0.54
C PRO A 128 -10.45 -12.33 0.08
N SER A 129 -10.68 -13.63 0.22
CA SER A 129 -11.93 -14.16 0.80
C SER A 129 -12.25 -13.59 2.19
N GLU A 130 -11.20 -13.19 2.89
CA GLU A 130 -11.17 -12.50 4.18
C GLU A 130 -11.98 -11.21 4.14
N GLU A 131 -11.93 -10.49 3.03
CA GLU A 131 -12.58 -9.20 2.90
C GLU A 131 -14.10 -9.30 2.70
N GLN A 132 -14.59 -10.42 2.17
CA GLN A 132 -16.03 -10.70 2.12
C GLN A 132 -16.61 -10.78 3.54
N VAL A 133 -15.80 -11.20 4.51
CA VAL A 133 -16.19 -11.37 5.92
C VAL A 133 -15.88 -10.11 6.72
N LEU A 134 -14.65 -9.60 6.61
CA LEU A 134 -14.19 -8.44 7.39
C LEU A 134 -14.83 -7.13 6.90
N GLY A 135 -15.25 -7.07 5.62
CA GLY A 135 -15.47 -5.81 4.94
C GLY A 135 -14.14 -5.07 4.72
N GLY A 136 -14.01 -4.27 3.68
CA GLY A 136 -12.86 -3.37 3.56
C GLY A 136 -12.72 -2.47 4.80
N PHE A 137 -11.51 -1.92 5.00
CA PHE A 137 -11.22 -0.99 6.11
C PHE A 137 -12.17 0.22 6.14
N ASP A 138 -12.71 0.63 4.98
CA ASP A 138 -13.74 1.68 4.83
C ASP A 138 -14.97 1.55 5.75
N ARG A 139 -15.25 0.37 6.32
CA ARG A 139 -16.36 0.19 7.29
C ARG A 139 -16.04 0.63 8.70
N TYR A 140 -14.77 0.78 9.03
CA TYR A 140 -14.26 1.08 10.36
C TYR A 140 -13.50 2.41 10.41
N ASN A 141 -13.59 3.17 9.33
CA ASN A 141 -13.03 4.50 9.14
C ASN A 141 -14.19 5.50 9.14
N TYR A 142 -14.18 6.43 10.09
CA TYR A 142 -15.20 7.48 10.21
C TYR A 142 -14.67 8.88 9.83
N ASP A 143 -13.77 8.96 8.86
CA ASP A 143 -13.05 10.17 8.40
C ASP A 143 -13.96 11.34 7.91
N ASN A 144 -15.29 11.19 7.91
CA ASN A 144 -16.23 12.24 7.54
C ASN A 144 -16.85 12.95 8.76
N ASP A 145 -16.46 12.60 9.99
CA ASP A 145 -16.99 13.19 11.21
C ASP A 145 -15.86 13.63 12.16
N ASP A 146 -15.42 14.89 12.01
CA ASP A 146 -14.41 15.53 12.85
C ASP A 146 -14.82 15.67 14.35
N THR A 147 -16.00 15.16 14.74
CA THR A 147 -16.49 15.17 16.13
C THR A 147 -16.38 13.80 16.81
N GLU A 148 -15.96 12.76 16.08
CA GLU A 148 -15.71 11.45 16.67
C GLU A 148 -14.45 11.52 17.56
N THR A 149 -14.55 10.83 18.68
CA THR A 149 -13.48 10.75 19.70
C THR A 149 -13.17 9.29 20.05
N GLU A 150 -13.95 8.38 19.45
CA GLU A 150 -13.88 6.95 19.59
C GLU A 150 -12.66 6.39 18.84
N PHE A 151 -11.85 5.63 19.56
CA PHE A 151 -10.71 4.93 18.96
C PHE A 151 -11.18 3.94 17.87
N ASP A 152 -10.87 4.24 16.61
CA ASP A 152 -11.31 3.46 15.46
C ASP A 152 -10.18 2.61 14.82
N ALA A 153 -10.43 2.06 13.62
CA ALA A 153 -9.43 1.22 12.95
C ALA A 153 -8.26 2.04 12.40
N GLU A 154 -8.49 3.29 11.98
CA GLU A 154 -7.44 4.18 11.52
C GLU A 154 -6.51 4.57 12.68
N ASP A 155 -7.09 4.92 13.83
CA ASP A 155 -6.34 5.25 15.06
C ASP A 155 -5.38 4.13 15.47
N SER A 156 -5.83 2.89 15.32
CA SER A 156 -5.01 1.70 15.59
C SER A 156 -3.78 1.60 14.69
N LEU A 157 -3.89 2.03 13.43
CA LEU A 157 -2.79 2.04 12.49
C LEU A 157 -1.88 3.25 12.71
N GLN A 158 -2.45 4.43 12.94
CA GLN A 158 -1.71 5.66 13.22
C GLN A 158 -0.82 5.50 14.47
N SER A 159 -1.39 5.01 15.58
CA SER A 159 -0.67 4.81 16.84
C SER A 159 0.53 3.86 16.75
N VAL A 160 0.46 2.83 15.90
CA VAL A 160 1.60 1.92 15.66
C VAL A 160 2.59 2.53 14.68
N SER A 161 2.11 3.26 13.67
CA SER A 161 2.93 3.86 12.62
C SER A 161 3.84 4.96 13.18
N GLN A 162 3.41 5.69 14.21
CA GLN A 162 4.21 6.68 14.93
C GLN A 162 5.58 6.12 15.39
N PHE A 163 5.64 4.85 15.80
CA PHE A 163 6.92 4.25 16.23
C PHE A 163 7.90 3.99 15.07
N ASN A 164 7.40 4.00 13.83
CA ASN A 164 8.22 3.88 12.63
C ASN A 164 8.62 5.25 12.07
N GLU A 165 8.08 6.35 12.60
CA GLU A 165 8.47 7.70 12.19
C GLU A 165 9.87 8.04 12.70
N ILE A 166 10.70 8.57 11.80
CA ILE A 166 12.06 9.01 12.11
C ILE A 166 12.04 10.54 12.17
N ASP A 167 12.26 11.09 13.36
CA ASP A 167 12.26 12.52 13.61
C ASP A 167 13.25 13.27 12.70
N GLY A 168 12.79 14.35 12.06
CA GLY A 168 13.59 15.25 11.21
C GLY A 168 13.66 14.92 9.71
N VAL A 169 12.96 13.89 9.22
CA VAL A 169 12.74 13.70 7.78
C VAL A 169 11.39 14.32 7.43
N TYR A 170 11.40 15.38 6.61
CA TYR A 170 10.18 15.99 6.06
C TYR A 170 9.39 14.93 5.29
N ASP A 171 8.37 14.38 5.93
CA ASP A 171 7.35 13.61 5.25
C ASP A 171 6.03 14.36 5.40
N GLU A 172 5.64 15.04 4.32
CA GLU A 172 4.28 15.56 4.10
C GLU A 172 3.25 14.40 3.98
N LEU A 173 3.70 13.16 4.22
CA LEU A 173 2.96 11.91 4.31
C LEU A 173 2.81 11.40 5.74
N GLY A 174 3.32 12.12 6.74
CA GLY A 174 3.01 11.83 8.14
C GLY A 174 1.50 11.91 8.31
N MET A 175 0.89 10.81 8.78
CA MET A 175 -0.52 10.80 9.14
C MET A 175 -0.71 11.93 10.16
N GLU A 176 -1.52 12.94 9.83
CA GLU A 176 -1.76 14.11 10.68
C GLU A 176 -2.50 13.65 11.96
N SER A 177 -1.74 13.19 12.95
CA SER A 177 -2.26 12.76 14.25
C SER A 177 -2.86 13.92 15.08
N SER A 178 -2.79 15.15 14.59
CA SER A 178 -2.80 16.34 15.44
C SER A 178 -4.14 17.05 15.57
N THR A 179 -5.17 16.67 14.80
CA THR A 179 -6.46 17.38 14.84
C THR A 179 -7.60 16.58 15.47
N GLU A 180 -7.48 15.26 15.54
CA GLU A 180 -8.55 14.43 16.09
C GLU A 180 -8.42 14.25 17.62
N LEU A 181 -9.57 14.24 18.30
CA LEU A 181 -9.64 14.28 19.75
C LEU A 181 -9.77 12.85 20.32
N VAL A 182 -8.84 11.96 19.93
CA VAL A 182 -8.91 10.52 20.24
C VAL A 182 -8.88 10.28 21.75
N GLY A 183 -9.95 9.69 22.29
CA GLY A 183 -10.07 9.29 23.69
C GLY A 183 -10.36 10.43 24.69
N TYR A 184 -10.59 11.66 24.21
CA TYR A 184 -10.97 12.80 25.04
C TYR A 184 -12.32 13.35 24.60
N VAL A 185 -13.14 13.79 25.55
CA VAL A 185 -14.49 14.31 25.24
C VAL A 185 -14.48 15.83 25.05
N GLU A 186 -13.45 16.51 25.55
CA GLU A 186 -13.31 17.96 25.50
C GLU A 186 -11.94 18.38 24.93
N ASP A 187 -11.93 19.42 24.08
CA ASP A 187 -10.70 19.98 23.47
C ASP A 187 -9.60 20.25 24.50
N LEU A 188 -9.99 20.66 25.71
CA LEU A 188 -9.10 20.92 26.84
C LEU A 188 -9.57 20.09 28.04
N GLU A 189 -9.26 18.80 28.05
CA GLU A 189 -9.57 17.94 29.17
C GLU A 189 -8.40 17.86 30.15
N GLY A 190 -8.69 18.02 31.45
CA GLY A 190 -7.73 17.80 32.51
C GLY A 190 -8.39 17.23 33.76
N PHE A 191 -7.82 16.15 34.30
CA PHE A 191 -8.27 15.59 35.56
C PHE A 191 -7.16 15.63 36.60
N LEU A 192 -7.58 15.69 37.87
CA LEU A 192 -6.66 15.69 39.00
C LEU A 192 -6.38 14.24 39.38
N SER A 193 -5.11 13.85 39.37
CA SER A 193 -4.66 12.56 39.87
C SER A 193 -3.91 12.72 41.18
N THR A 194 -4.04 11.74 42.07
CA THR A 194 -3.20 11.62 43.27
C THR A 194 -2.49 10.27 43.24
N ASP A 195 -1.37 10.18 43.93
CA ASP A 195 -0.66 8.90 44.09
C ASP A 195 -1.51 7.88 44.89
N MET A 196 -1.06 6.62 44.96
CA MET A 196 -1.74 5.52 45.64
C MET A 196 -2.01 5.78 47.13
N GLU A 197 -1.27 6.71 47.75
CA GLU A 197 -1.46 7.13 49.14
C GLU A 197 -2.56 8.20 49.33
N GLY A 198 -3.12 8.72 48.24
CA GLY A 198 -4.18 9.73 48.25
C GLY A 198 -3.67 11.15 48.51
N TYR A 199 -4.57 12.04 48.93
CA TYR A 199 -4.26 13.46 49.13
C TYR A 199 -3.49 13.71 50.43
N HIS A 200 -2.26 14.21 50.33
CA HIS A 200 -1.41 14.57 51.47
C HIS A 200 -0.72 15.95 51.34
N GLY A 201 -1.19 16.79 50.42
CA GLY A 201 -0.73 18.16 50.23
C GLY A 201 -0.97 18.66 48.81
N SER A 202 -0.72 19.95 48.54
CA SER A 202 -0.76 20.48 47.17
C SER A 202 0.17 19.73 46.22
N ASP A 203 1.30 19.25 46.76
CA ASP A 203 2.36 18.60 45.99
C ASP A 203 2.01 17.14 45.60
N SER A 204 0.96 16.57 46.21
CA SER A 204 0.49 15.21 45.90
C SER A 204 -0.56 15.18 44.79
N VAL A 205 -0.95 16.35 44.28
CA VAL A 205 -1.94 16.49 43.21
C VAL A 205 -1.21 16.76 41.90
N LYS A 206 -1.40 15.88 40.92
CA LYS A 206 -0.92 16.09 39.55
C LYS A 206 -2.08 16.50 38.67
N PHE A 207 -1.79 17.40 37.73
CA PHE A 207 -2.71 17.79 36.68
C PHE A 207 -2.34 16.96 35.46
N GLU A 208 -3.17 15.97 35.14
CA GLU A 208 -3.09 15.30 33.86
C GLU A 208 -3.84 16.15 32.84
N ARG A 209 -3.26 16.32 31.65
CA ARG A 209 -3.77 17.19 30.56
C ARG A 209 -3.67 16.42 29.25
N ASN A 210 -4.61 16.63 28.34
CA ASN A 210 -4.55 16.06 26.99
C ASN A 210 -3.43 16.70 26.14
N GLU A 211 -3.02 16.05 25.05
CA GLU A 211 -1.95 16.57 24.17
C GLU A 211 -2.35 17.90 23.51
N HIS A 212 -3.64 18.06 23.19
CA HIS A 212 -4.23 19.28 22.66
C HIS A 212 -4.03 20.50 23.60
N TYR A 213 -4.12 20.31 24.92
CA TYR A 213 -3.79 21.35 25.89
C TYR A 213 -2.31 21.76 25.81
N ASN A 214 -1.40 20.81 25.60
CA ASN A 214 0.02 21.12 25.46
C ASN A 214 0.29 21.90 24.18
N HIS A 215 -0.35 21.52 23.07
CA HIS A 215 -0.29 22.30 21.82
C HIS A 215 -0.85 23.72 21.98
N TYR A 216 -2.00 23.86 22.64
CA TYR A 216 -2.59 25.17 22.95
C TYR A 216 -1.65 26.05 23.78
N VAL A 217 -1.06 25.52 24.86
CA VAL A 217 -0.10 26.27 25.67
C VAL A 217 1.16 26.61 24.89
N ASN A 218 1.68 25.68 24.09
CA ASN A 218 2.86 25.93 23.26
C ASN A 218 2.59 27.04 22.23
N SER A 219 1.42 27.03 21.57
CA SER A 219 1.01 28.08 20.64
C SER A 219 0.92 29.45 21.31
N LEU A 220 0.38 29.53 22.53
CA LEU A 220 0.36 30.76 23.32
C LEU A 220 1.76 31.25 23.69
N THR A 221 2.68 30.33 23.99
CA THR A 221 4.07 30.70 24.31
C THR A 221 4.85 31.18 23.09
N GLU A 222 4.61 30.60 21.91
CA GLU A 222 5.20 31.06 20.65
C GLU A 222 4.71 32.48 20.29
N ASP A 223 3.40 32.73 20.38
CA ASP A 223 2.80 34.06 20.13
C ASP A 223 3.30 35.13 21.12
N SER A 224 3.55 34.72 22.38
CA SER A 224 4.13 35.60 23.41
C SER A 224 5.62 35.91 23.20
N SER A 225 6.34 35.03 22.47
CA SER A 225 7.74 35.24 22.11
C SER A 225 7.90 36.17 20.91
N GLU A 226 6.92 36.20 20.00
CA GLU A 226 6.88 37.15 18.87
C GLU A 226 6.50 38.57 19.32
N THR A 227 5.58 38.70 20.29
CA THR A 227 5.16 40.02 20.80
C THR A 227 6.22 40.69 21.69
N ALA A 228 7.01 39.92 22.44
CA ALA A 228 8.11 40.44 23.26
C ALA A 228 9.30 40.98 22.44
N GLY A 229 9.42 40.62 21.15
CA GLY A 229 10.44 41.15 20.25
C GLY A 229 10.13 42.53 19.65
N SER A 230 8.94 43.09 19.90
CA SER A 230 8.46 44.33 19.27
C SER A 230 8.40 45.55 20.19
N GLU A 231 8.71 45.43 21.49
CA GLU A 231 8.68 46.54 22.46
C GLU A 231 10.07 47.09 22.88
N GLU A 232 11.18 46.66 22.25
CA GLU A 232 12.54 47.16 22.56
C GLU A 232 13.16 48.10 21.49
N GLU A 233 12.37 48.67 20.57
CA GLU A 233 12.85 49.78 19.70
C GLU A 233 11.92 51.01 19.76
N GLU A 234 12.11 51.85 20.79
CA GLU A 234 11.95 53.32 20.68
C GLU A 234 12.89 54.09 21.62
#